data_AF-A0A1A6B736-F1
#
_entry.id   AF-A0A1A6B736-F1
#
_cell.length_a   1.000
_cell.length_b   1.000
_cell.length_c   1.000
_cell.angle_alpha   90.00
_cell.angle_beta   90.00
_cell.angle_gamma   90.00
#
_symmetry.space_group_name_H-M   'P 1'
#
loop_
_entity.id
_entity.type
_entity.pdbx_description
1 polymer ?
#
loop_
_entity_poly.entity_id
_entity_poly.type
_entity_poly.pdbx_seq_one_letter_code
_entity_poly.pdbx_strand_id
1 'polypeptide(L)'
;MGQKINPHGFRLGITTDWKSRWYADKQYSEYVKEDVAIRRLLSSGLERAGIADVEIERTRDRVRVDIHTARPGIVIGRRGTEADRIRADLEKLTKKQVQLNILEVKNPESQAQLVAQGVAEQLSNRVAFRRAMRKAIQSAMRQPNVKGIRVQCSGRLGGAEMSRSEFYREGRVPLHTLRADIDYGLYEAKTTFGRIGVKVWIYKGDIVGGKRELAAAAPAGADRPRRERPSGTRPRRSGASGTTATGTDAGRAAGGDETAPEAAAPAVEAQSTES
;
A
#
# COMPACT_ATOMS: atom_id res chain seq x y z
N MET A 1 31.84 -7.04 -13.12
CA MET A 1 30.98 -7.50 -11.99
C MET A 1 29.53 -7.63 -12.46
N GLY A 2 29.06 -8.84 -12.75
CA GLY A 2 27.70 -9.13 -13.27
C GLY A 2 26.94 -10.21 -12.49
N GLN A 3 27.40 -10.59 -11.29
CA GLN A 3 26.93 -11.78 -10.57
C GLN A 3 25.67 -11.57 -9.70
N LYS A 4 25.08 -10.36 -9.69
CA LYS A 4 23.94 -10.05 -8.81
C LYS A 4 22.62 -10.14 -9.57
N ILE A 5 21.73 -11.02 -9.12
CA ILE A 5 20.39 -11.23 -9.66
C ILE A 5 19.46 -10.08 -9.23
N ASN A 6 18.42 -9.80 -10.02
CA ASN A 6 17.37 -8.85 -9.65
C ASN A 6 16.63 -9.33 -8.37
N PRO A 7 16.65 -8.56 -7.27
CA PRO A 7 16.02 -8.96 -6.00
C PRO A 7 14.51 -9.22 -6.10
N HIS A 8 13.81 -8.51 -6.99
CA HIS A 8 12.37 -8.69 -7.22
C HIS A 8 12.09 -10.03 -7.89
N GLY A 9 12.90 -10.40 -8.90
CA GLY A 9 12.77 -11.69 -9.58
C GLY A 9 13.18 -12.87 -8.69
N PHE A 10 14.21 -12.69 -7.88
CA PHE A 10 14.69 -13.72 -6.93
C PHE A 10 13.66 -14.09 -5.86
N ARG A 11 12.69 -13.22 -5.58
CA ARG A 11 11.67 -13.38 -4.53
C ARG A 11 10.26 -13.63 -5.06
N LEU A 12 10.12 -13.74 -6.38
CA LEU A 12 8.84 -13.90 -7.04
C LEU A 12 8.19 -15.22 -6.61
N GLY A 13 6.96 -15.15 -6.10
CA GLY A 13 6.23 -16.31 -5.58
C GLY A 13 6.50 -16.65 -4.11
N ILE A 14 7.43 -15.95 -3.45
CA ILE A 14 7.71 -16.10 -2.01
C ILE A 14 7.26 -14.84 -1.25
N THR A 15 7.90 -13.70 -1.52
CA THR A 15 7.58 -12.42 -0.88
C THR A 15 7.05 -11.37 -1.85
N THR A 16 7.32 -11.51 -3.16
CA THR A 16 6.83 -10.59 -4.20
C THR A 16 5.86 -11.30 -5.14
N ASP A 17 4.83 -10.58 -5.55
CA ASP A 17 3.82 -11.07 -6.49
C ASP A 17 4.11 -10.61 -7.92
N TRP A 18 3.34 -11.15 -8.87
CA TRP A 18 3.42 -10.77 -10.26
C TRP A 18 2.70 -9.44 -10.52
N LYS A 19 3.28 -8.62 -11.39
CA LYS A 19 2.71 -7.33 -11.83
C LYS A 19 1.63 -7.48 -12.92
N SER A 20 1.59 -8.61 -13.62
CA SER A 20 0.50 -8.93 -14.55
C SER A 20 -0.13 -10.24 -14.08
N ARG A 21 -1.45 -10.25 -13.89
CA ARG A 21 -2.20 -11.40 -13.36
C ARG A 21 -3.31 -11.79 -14.34
N TRP A 22 -3.07 -12.86 -15.07
CA TRP A 22 -4.02 -13.45 -16.01
C TRP A 22 -3.53 -14.84 -16.44
N TYR A 23 -4.40 -15.61 -17.08
CA TYR A 23 -4.10 -16.93 -17.64
C TYR A 23 -4.51 -16.98 -19.11
N ALA A 24 -3.64 -17.52 -19.96
CA ALA A 24 -3.97 -17.76 -21.37
C ALA A 24 -3.10 -18.90 -21.93
N ASP A 25 -3.72 -19.83 -22.66
CA ASP A 25 -3.01 -20.90 -23.36
C ASP A 25 -2.53 -20.41 -24.74
N LYS A 26 -3.45 -20.35 -25.70
CA LYS A 26 -3.15 -20.02 -27.11
C LYS A 26 -2.85 -18.53 -27.32
N GLN A 27 -3.50 -17.65 -26.56
CA GLN A 27 -3.41 -16.19 -26.71
C GLN A 27 -2.26 -15.56 -25.91
N TYR A 28 -1.39 -16.36 -25.30
CA TYR A 28 -0.32 -15.87 -24.44
C TYR A 28 0.60 -14.85 -25.14
N SER A 29 1.03 -15.16 -26.36
CA SER A 29 1.92 -14.30 -27.14
C SER A 29 1.30 -12.93 -27.43
N GLU A 30 0.02 -12.90 -27.77
CA GLU A 30 -0.72 -11.66 -28.05
C GLU A 30 -0.84 -10.80 -26.79
N TYR A 31 -1.16 -11.40 -25.65
CA TYR A 31 -1.31 -10.67 -24.38
C TYR A 31 0.02 -10.10 -23.88
N VAL A 32 1.12 -10.82 -24.05
CA VAL A 32 2.45 -10.29 -23.72
C VAL A 32 2.82 -9.11 -24.63
N LYS A 33 2.55 -9.21 -25.94
CA LYS A 33 2.79 -8.11 -26.88
C LYS A 33 2.00 -6.86 -26.50
N GLU A 34 0.73 -7.03 -26.15
CA GLU A 34 -0.11 -5.93 -25.68
C GLU A 34 0.41 -5.35 -24.35
N ASP A 35 0.77 -6.18 -23.36
CA ASP A 35 1.30 -5.72 -22.08
C ASP A 35 2.58 -4.88 -22.26
N VAL A 36 3.48 -5.27 -23.16
CA VAL A 36 4.68 -4.48 -23.48
C VAL A 36 4.31 -3.13 -24.10
N ALA A 37 3.33 -3.10 -25.00
CA ALA A 37 2.85 -1.87 -25.62
C ALA A 37 2.21 -0.92 -24.60
N ILE A 38 1.35 -1.45 -23.72
CA ILE A 38 0.72 -0.70 -22.61
C ILE A 38 1.79 -0.09 -21.71
N ARG A 39 2.75 -0.89 -21.23
CA ARG A 39 3.81 -0.42 -20.34
C ARG A 39 4.68 0.65 -21.01
N ARG A 40 4.96 0.50 -22.31
CA ARG A 40 5.73 1.49 -23.07
C ARG A 40 4.99 2.82 -23.19
N LEU A 41 3.71 2.79 -23.55
CA LEU A 41 2.87 4.00 -23.66
C LEU A 41 2.82 4.74 -22.32
N LEU A 42 2.53 4.02 -21.23
CA LEU A 42 2.42 4.61 -19.90
C LEU A 42 3.76 5.18 -19.43
N SER A 43 4.87 4.49 -19.68
CA SER A 43 6.21 4.97 -19.28
C SER A 43 6.60 6.27 -19.99
N SER A 44 6.23 6.44 -21.28
CA SER A 44 6.54 7.66 -22.03
C SER A 44 5.60 8.83 -21.73
N GLY A 45 4.31 8.57 -21.53
CA GLY A 45 3.31 9.64 -21.34
C GLY A 45 3.33 10.24 -19.94
N LEU A 46 3.73 9.46 -18.93
CA LEU A 46 3.51 9.78 -17.52
C LEU A 46 4.81 9.89 -16.71
N GLU A 47 5.95 10.16 -17.35
CA GLU A 47 7.24 10.35 -16.67
C GLU A 47 7.12 11.40 -15.54
N ARG A 48 6.37 12.49 -15.79
CA ARG A 48 6.13 13.56 -14.80
C ARG A 48 5.24 13.16 -13.63
N ALA A 49 4.39 12.14 -13.77
CA ALA A 49 3.49 11.72 -12.70
C ALA A 49 4.23 10.93 -11.60
N GLY A 50 5.34 10.27 -11.94
CA GLY A 50 6.06 9.40 -11.03
C GLY A 50 5.31 8.09 -10.82
N ILE A 51 5.37 7.21 -11.82
CA ILE A 51 4.76 5.88 -11.76
C ILE A 51 5.65 4.97 -10.92
N ALA A 52 5.08 4.39 -9.87
CA ALA A 52 5.73 3.36 -9.08
C ALA A 52 5.59 1.99 -9.76
N ASP A 53 4.36 1.59 -10.01
CA ASP A 53 4.01 0.26 -10.52
C ASP A 53 2.81 0.33 -11.47
N VAL A 54 2.79 -0.60 -12.41
CA VAL A 54 1.66 -0.80 -13.33
C VAL A 54 1.24 -2.26 -13.20
N GLU A 55 0.06 -2.45 -12.65
CA GLU A 55 -0.58 -3.75 -12.51
C GLU A 55 -1.59 -3.96 -13.63
N ILE A 56 -1.53 -5.14 -14.26
CA ILE A 56 -2.42 -5.47 -15.38
C ILE A 56 -3.15 -6.76 -15.01
N GLU A 57 -4.46 -6.66 -14.87
CA GLU A 57 -5.34 -7.80 -14.71
C GLU A 57 -6.17 -7.96 -15.97
N ARG A 58 -6.27 -9.19 -16.48
CA ARG A 58 -7.07 -9.46 -17.68
C ARG A 58 -8.14 -10.48 -17.38
N THR A 59 -9.35 -10.13 -17.78
CA THR A 59 -10.46 -11.06 -17.97
C THR A 59 -10.61 -11.30 -19.47
N ARG A 60 -11.56 -12.15 -19.89
CA ARG A 60 -11.76 -12.53 -21.30
C ARG A 60 -11.84 -11.32 -22.25
N ASP A 61 -12.74 -10.38 -21.94
CA ASP A 61 -13.08 -9.25 -22.84
C ASP A 61 -12.65 -7.88 -22.27
N ARG A 62 -12.18 -7.86 -21.02
CA ARG A 62 -11.85 -6.63 -20.29
C ARG A 62 -10.44 -6.65 -19.77
N VAL A 63 -9.75 -5.52 -19.91
CA VAL A 63 -8.42 -5.30 -19.36
C VAL A 63 -8.54 -4.26 -18.25
N ARG A 64 -8.09 -4.62 -17.06
CA ARG A 64 -8.00 -3.72 -15.91
C ARG A 64 -6.54 -3.31 -15.74
N VAL A 65 -6.29 -2.01 -15.78
CA VAL A 65 -4.96 -1.43 -15.62
C VAL A 65 -4.97 -0.57 -14.37
N ASP A 66 -4.26 -1.03 -13.35
CA ASP A 66 -4.14 -0.36 -12.07
C ASP A 66 -2.76 0.33 -12.00
N ILE A 67 -2.77 1.65 -12.01
CA ILE A 67 -1.56 2.48 -11.98
C ILE A 67 -1.32 2.97 -10.56
N HIS A 68 -0.19 2.59 -9.98
CA HIS A 68 0.27 3.12 -8.70
C HIS A 68 1.18 4.33 -8.95
N THR A 69 0.78 5.51 -8.47
CA THR A 69 1.47 6.77 -8.73
C THR A 69 1.69 7.58 -7.46
N ALA A 70 2.78 8.36 -7.43
CA ALA A 70 3.04 9.32 -6.36
C ALA A 70 2.15 10.57 -6.48
N ARG A 71 1.72 10.93 -7.71
CA ARG A 71 0.97 12.16 -8.00
C ARG A 71 -0.24 11.85 -8.88
N PRO A 72 -1.36 11.39 -8.29
CA PRO A 72 -2.57 11.03 -9.06
C PRO A 72 -3.17 12.22 -9.82
N GLY A 73 -3.06 13.44 -9.28
CA GLY A 73 -3.59 14.64 -9.93
C GLY A 73 -3.00 14.92 -11.32
N ILE A 74 -1.74 14.55 -11.56
CA ILE A 74 -1.10 14.71 -12.88
C ILE A 74 -1.64 13.66 -13.87
N VAL A 75 -1.92 12.44 -13.40
CA VAL A 75 -2.46 11.34 -14.22
C VAL A 75 -3.91 11.58 -14.62
N ILE A 76 -4.71 12.12 -13.71
CA ILE A 76 -6.14 12.43 -13.97
C ILE A 76 -6.26 13.68 -14.86
N GLY A 77 -5.41 14.68 -14.62
CA GLY A 77 -5.43 15.95 -15.33
C GLY A 77 -6.62 16.84 -14.93
N ARG A 78 -6.81 17.95 -15.66
CA ARG A 78 -7.90 18.89 -15.38
C ARG A 78 -9.23 18.27 -15.80
N ARG A 79 -10.16 18.09 -14.85
CA ARG A 79 -11.49 17.48 -15.08
C ARG A 79 -11.45 16.06 -15.71
N GLY A 80 -10.38 15.30 -15.51
CA GLY A 80 -10.28 13.93 -16.03
C GLY A 80 -9.83 13.80 -17.49
N THR A 81 -9.56 14.92 -18.18
CA THR A 81 -9.20 14.91 -19.61
C THR A 81 -8.01 14.00 -19.93
N GLU A 82 -7.02 13.93 -19.04
CA GLU A 82 -5.82 13.12 -19.31
C GLU A 82 -6.10 11.63 -19.08
N ALA A 83 -6.89 11.28 -18.06
CA ALA A 83 -7.33 9.91 -17.84
C ALA A 83 -8.17 9.38 -19.02
N ASP A 84 -9.05 10.21 -19.58
CA ASP A 84 -9.88 9.82 -20.74
C ASP A 84 -9.03 9.65 -22.01
N ARG A 85 -8.01 10.50 -22.22
CA ARG A 85 -7.05 10.33 -23.32
C ARG A 85 -6.28 9.02 -23.20
N ILE A 86 -5.72 8.75 -22.01
CA ILE A 86 -4.97 7.51 -21.77
C ILE A 86 -5.88 6.30 -21.97
N ARG A 87 -7.12 6.33 -21.47
CA ARG A 87 -8.10 5.26 -21.71
C ARG A 87 -8.34 5.05 -23.20
N ALA A 88 -8.62 6.12 -23.95
CA ALA A 88 -8.86 6.03 -25.39
C ALA A 88 -7.66 5.45 -26.15
N ASP A 89 -6.44 5.80 -25.77
CA ASP A 89 -5.23 5.27 -26.41
C ASP A 89 -4.97 3.81 -26.03
N LEU A 90 -5.27 3.41 -24.80
CA LEU A 90 -5.22 2.01 -24.37
C LEU A 90 -6.27 1.15 -25.09
N GLU A 91 -7.49 1.68 -25.30
CA GLU A 91 -8.55 1.01 -26.06
C GLU A 91 -8.19 0.84 -27.54
N LYS A 92 -7.56 1.85 -28.17
CA LYS A 92 -7.07 1.74 -29.56
C LYS A 92 -6.01 0.63 -29.70
N LEU A 93 -5.13 0.48 -28.72
CA LEU A 93 -4.06 -0.52 -28.74
C LEU A 93 -4.59 -1.94 -28.48
N THR A 94 -5.44 -2.10 -27.47
CA THR A 94 -5.92 -3.43 -27.04
C THR A 94 -7.17 -3.89 -27.79
N LYS A 95 -7.91 -2.98 -28.42
CA LYS A 95 -9.23 -3.24 -29.05
C LYS A 95 -10.23 -3.92 -28.10
N LYS A 96 -10.00 -3.79 -26.79
CA LYS A 96 -10.81 -4.34 -25.70
C LYS A 96 -11.23 -3.20 -24.80
N GLN A 97 -12.25 -3.45 -23.99
CA GLN A 97 -12.70 -2.47 -23.02
C GLN A 97 -11.67 -2.36 -21.88
N VAL A 98 -11.17 -1.15 -21.63
CA VAL A 98 -10.12 -0.89 -20.63
C VAL A 98 -10.71 -0.18 -19.41
N GLN A 99 -10.53 -0.79 -18.24
CA GLN A 99 -10.81 -0.17 -16.94
C GLN A 99 -9.50 0.38 -16.38
N LEU A 100 -9.36 1.70 -16.34
CA LEU A 100 -8.19 2.38 -15.81
C LEU A 100 -8.46 2.81 -14.37
N ASN A 101 -7.71 2.24 -13.41
CA ASN A 101 -7.73 2.66 -12.02
C ASN A 101 -6.42 3.35 -11.66
N ILE A 102 -6.52 4.49 -10.97
CA ILE A 102 -5.36 5.28 -10.55
C ILE A 102 -5.34 5.23 -9.02
N LEU A 103 -4.29 4.61 -8.49
CA LEU A 103 -4.09 4.40 -7.06
C LEU A 103 -2.92 5.25 -6.57
N GLU A 104 -3.13 5.93 -5.44
CA GLU A 104 -2.10 6.74 -4.81
C GLU A 104 -1.17 5.88 -3.95
N VAL A 105 0.13 6.10 -4.10
CA VAL A 105 1.14 5.53 -3.21
C VAL A 105 1.21 6.35 -1.93
N LYS A 106 0.79 5.78 -0.80
CA LYS A 106 0.75 6.46 0.51
C LYS A 106 2.08 7.11 0.92
N ASN A 107 3.19 6.42 0.68
CA ASN A 107 4.54 6.88 1.05
C ASN A 107 5.50 6.76 -0.14
N PRO A 108 5.69 7.84 -0.93
CA PRO A 108 6.56 7.82 -2.11
C PRO A 108 8.02 7.46 -1.79
N GLU A 109 8.57 7.96 -0.68
CA GLU A 109 9.97 7.69 -0.29
C GLU A 109 10.21 6.25 0.21
N SER A 110 9.14 5.45 0.41
CA SER A 110 9.25 4.03 0.78
C SER A 110 9.41 3.16 -0.46
N GLN A 111 9.10 3.69 -1.66
CA GLN A 111 9.11 2.93 -2.89
C GLN A 111 10.41 3.14 -3.65
N ALA A 112 11.12 2.06 -3.92
CA ALA A 112 12.46 2.10 -4.48
C ALA A 112 12.47 2.71 -5.89
N GLN A 113 11.42 2.45 -6.68
CA GLN A 113 11.29 3.03 -8.02
C GLN A 113 11.13 4.56 -8.00
N LEU A 114 10.30 5.08 -7.09
CA LEU A 114 10.07 6.52 -6.94
C LEU A 114 11.30 7.24 -6.39
N VAL A 115 11.99 6.62 -5.42
CA VAL A 115 13.26 7.14 -4.90
C VAL A 115 14.32 7.16 -6.00
N ALA A 116 14.42 6.10 -6.82
CA ALA A 116 15.35 6.04 -7.95
C ALA A 116 15.06 7.14 -8.98
N GLN A 117 13.79 7.35 -9.31
CA GLN A 117 13.36 8.43 -10.20
C GLN A 117 13.68 9.81 -9.62
N GLY A 118 13.38 10.07 -8.35
CA GLY A 118 13.66 11.36 -7.70
C GLY A 118 15.15 11.68 -7.64
N VAL A 119 16.01 10.68 -7.40
CA VAL A 119 17.48 10.85 -7.48
C VAL A 119 17.90 11.12 -8.92
N ALA A 120 17.36 10.39 -9.89
CA ALA A 120 17.71 10.58 -11.29
C ALA A 120 17.32 11.96 -11.83
N GLU A 121 16.15 12.48 -11.44
CA GLU A 121 15.68 13.84 -11.76
C GLU A 121 16.60 14.91 -11.15
N GLN A 122 17.10 14.69 -9.92
CA GLN A 122 18.08 15.60 -9.31
C GLN A 122 19.43 15.57 -10.05
N LEU A 123 19.87 14.38 -10.50
CA LEU A 123 21.10 14.23 -11.27
C LEU A 123 21.00 14.86 -12.66
N SER A 124 19.85 14.77 -13.34
CA SER A 124 19.63 15.45 -14.62
C SER A 124 19.63 16.98 -14.46
N ASN A 125 19.15 17.47 -13.32
CA ASN A 125 19.18 18.90 -12.97
C ASN A 125 20.55 19.39 -12.45
N ARG A 126 21.63 18.62 -12.68
CA ARG A 126 23.02 18.97 -12.33
C ARG A 126 23.28 19.16 -10.83
N VAL A 127 22.45 18.58 -9.97
CA VAL A 127 22.70 18.55 -8.52
C VAL A 127 23.90 17.65 -8.23
N ALA A 128 24.72 18.03 -7.24
CA ALA A 128 25.83 17.20 -6.78
C ALA A 128 25.35 15.79 -6.38
N PHE A 129 25.91 14.75 -7.01
CA PHE A 129 25.42 13.37 -6.86
C PHE A 129 25.50 12.84 -5.42
N ARG A 130 26.51 13.26 -4.64
CA ARG A 130 26.62 12.92 -3.21
C ARG A 130 25.48 13.50 -2.39
N ARG A 131 25.09 14.75 -2.69
CA ARG A 131 23.99 15.43 -2.01
C ARG A 131 22.66 14.77 -2.34
N ALA A 132 22.42 14.46 -3.62
CA ALA A 132 21.21 13.78 -4.06
C ALA A 132 21.04 12.40 -3.39
N MET A 133 22.11 11.59 -3.36
CA MET A 133 22.09 10.28 -2.69
C MET A 133 21.87 10.37 -1.19
N ARG A 134 22.60 11.25 -0.47
CA ARG A 134 22.41 11.41 0.99
C ARG A 134 21.01 11.89 1.32
N LYS A 135 20.47 12.84 0.55
CA LYS A 135 19.11 13.34 0.72
C LYS A 135 18.09 12.21 0.57
N ALA A 136 18.20 11.40 -0.49
CA ALA A 136 17.30 10.27 -0.73
C ALA A 136 17.37 9.22 0.39
N ILE A 137 18.58 8.89 0.85
CA ILE A 137 18.78 7.94 1.95
C ILE A 137 18.12 8.44 3.24
N GLN A 138 18.35 9.70 3.60
CA GLN A 138 17.76 10.30 4.80
C GLN A 138 16.24 10.40 4.70
N SER A 139 15.69 10.78 3.55
CA SER A 139 14.23 10.84 3.32
C SER A 139 13.58 9.47 3.48
N ALA A 140 14.18 8.42 2.90
CA ALA A 140 13.65 7.06 3.00
C ALA A 140 13.77 6.50 4.43
N MET A 141 14.92 6.69 5.10
CA MET A 141 15.16 6.15 6.44
C MET A 141 14.31 6.82 7.54
N ARG A 142 13.83 8.05 7.32
CA ARG A 142 12.86 8.71 8.22
C ARG A 142 11.51 7.99 8.28
N GLN A 143 11.20 7.16 7.29
CA GLN A 143 9.91 6.48 7.25
C GLN A 143 9.93 5.23 8.14
N PRO A 144 8.87 4.98 8.95
CA PRO A 144 8.86 3.89 9.93
C PRO A 144 9.06 2.49 9.33
N ASN A 145 8.63 2.33 8.08
CA ASN A 145 8.63 1.03 7.40
C ASN A 145 10.00 0.69 6.79
N VAL A 146 10.96 1.62 6.75
CA VAL A 146 12.26 1.39 6.11
C VAL A 146 13.30 1.03 7.16
N LYS A 147 13.79 -0.20 7.12
CA LYS A 147 14.85 -0.71 8.03
C LYS A 147 16.26 -0.59 7.43
N GLY A 148 16.35 -0.31 6.15
CA GLY A 148 17.60 0.00 5.50
C GLY A 148 17.42 0.34 4.03
N ILE A 149 18.39 1.08 3.52
CA ILE A 149 18.43 1.53 2.14
C ILE A 149 19.85 1.43 1.60
N ARG A 150 19.97 1.05 0.33
CA ARG A 150 21.21 1.14 -0.44
C ARG A 150 20.90 1.89 -1.72
N VAL A 151 21.69 2.91 -2.03
CA VAL A 151 21.63 3.64 -3.30
C VAL A 151 22.98 3.49 -4.00
N GLN A 152 22.96 3.07 -5.25
CA GLN A 152 24.15 2.95 -6.09
C GLN A 152 23.94 3.73 -7.38
N CYS A 153 24.85 4.66 -7.66
CA CYS A 153 24.89 5.43 -8.88
C CYS A 153 26.11 5.01 -9.69
N SER A 154 25.92 4.71 -10.97
CA SER A 154 26.99 4.31 -11.89
C SER A 154 26.91 5.09 -13.19
N GLY A 155 28.05 5.60 -13.66
CA GLY A 155 28.16 6.33 -14.92
C GLY A 155 29.14 7.49 -14.82
N ARG A 156 28.97 8.50 -15.68
CA ARG A 156 29.78 9.72 -15.70
C ARG A 156 29.34 10.70 -14.61
N LEU A 157 29.63 10.34 -13.36
CA LEU A 157 29.21 11.10 -12.18
C LEU A 157 29.86 12.49 -12.15
N GLY A 158 29.01 13.53 -12.21
CA GLY A 158 29.44 14.93 -12.23
C GLY A 158 30.00 15.42 -13.56
N GLY A 159 29.79 14.67 -14.66
CA GLY A 159 30.30 15.04 -15.99
C GLY A 159 31.75 14.65 -16.25
N ALA A 160 32.39 13.94 -15.31
CA ALA A 160 33.73 13.39 -15.50
C ALA A 160 33.78 12.47 -16.74
N GLU A 161 34.94 12.42 -17.40
CA GLU A 161 35.17 11.57 -18.57
C GLU A 161 35.09 10.08 -18.21
N MET A 162 35.75 9.67 -17.13
CA MET A 162 35.76 8.29 -16.66
C MET A 162 34.47 7.93 -15.89
N SER A 163 33.89 6.78 -16.23
CA SER A 163 32.75 6.24 -15.48
C SER A 163 33.17 5.76 -14.09
N ARG A 164 32.40 6.13 -13.07
CA ARG A 164 32.60 5.70 -11.68
C ARG A 164 31.33 5.07 -11.14
N SER A 165 31.49 4.18 -10.17
CA SER A 165 30.39 3.61 -9.40
C SER A 165 30.53 4.01 -7.95
N GLU A 166 29.56 4.74 -7.42
CA GLU A 166 29.51 5.16 -6.03
C GLU A 166 28.27 4.56 -5.38
N PHE A 167 28.41 4.08 -4.15
CA PHE A 167 27.29 3.53 -3.40
C PHE A 167 27.32 4.03 -1.97
N TYR A 168 26.13 4.25 -1.43
CA TYR A 168 25.90 4.54 -0.02
C TYR A 168 24.86 3.57 0.51
N ARG A 169 25.02 3.17 1.77
CA ARG A 169 24.07 2.32 2.48
C ARG A 169 23.84 2.84 3.88
N GLU A 170 22.62 2.66 4.37
CA GLU A 170 22.24 2.91 5.75
C GLU A 170 21.32 1.79 6.23
N GLY A 171 21.46 1.38 7.49
CA GLY A 171 20.71 0.25 8.04
C GLY A 171 21.07 -1.11 7.41
N ARG A 172 20.08 -2.01 7.36
CA ARG A 172 20.24 -3.41 6.92
C ARG A 172 19.68 -3.61 5.51
N VAL A 173 20.44 -4.28 4.63
CA VAL A 173 19.96 -4.69 3.29
C VAL A 173 20.40 -6.13 2.99
N PRO A 174 19.69 -7.15 3.52
CA PRO A 174 20.07 -8.56 3.38
C PRO A 174 19.62 -9.17 2.05
N LEU A 175 20.43 -9.03 0.99
CA LEU A 175 20.05 -9.46 -0.37
C LEU A 175 19.89 -10.98 -0.55
N HIS A 176 20.60 -11.79 0.24
CA HIS A 176 20.54 -13.25 0.16
C HIS A 176 19.36 -13.86 0.92
N THR A 177 18.77 -13.12 1.87
CA THR A 177 17.66 -13.60 2.69
C THR A 177 16.36 -13.54 1.90
N LEU A 178 15.75 -14.70 1.62
CA LEU A 178 14.52 -14.78 0.83
C LEU A 178 13.30 -14.17 1.54
N ARG A 179 13.19 -14.33 2.86
CA ARG A 179 12.09 -13.75 3.67
C ARG A 179 12.12 -12.22 3.76
N ALA A 180 13.22 -11.58 3.36
CA ALA A 180 13.36 -10.14 3.42
C ALA A 180 12.52 -9.48 2.32
N ASP A 181 11.61 -8.58 2.69
CA ASP A 181 10.87 -7.73 1.75
C ASP A 181 11.78 -6.60 1.30
N ILE A 182 12.37 -6.79 0.11
CA ILE A 182 13.28 -5.83 -0.51
C ILE A 182 12.63 -5.33 -1.79
N ASP A 183 12.35 -4.04 -1.79
CA ASP A 183 11.95 -3.33 -2.98
C ASP A 183 13.18 -2.87 -3.76
N TYR A 184 13.11 -2.99 -5.09
CA TYR A 184 14.21 -2.68 -6.00
C TYR A 184 13.73 -1.75 -7.11
N GLY A 185 14.39 -0.61 -7.24
CA GLY A 185 14.14 0.38 -8.28
C GLY A 185 15.38 0.62 -9.13
N LEU A 186 15.17 0.72 -10.44
CA LEU A 186 16.19 1.14 -11.39
C LEU A 186 15.61 2.28 -12.22
N TYR A 187 16.36 3.38 -12.27
CA TYR A 187 16.06 4.49 -13.17
C TYR A 187 17.33 5.02 -13.81
N GLU A 188 17.21 5.50 -15.04
CA GLU A 188 18.33 6.02 -15.81
C GLU A 188 18.17 7.54 -15.97
N ALA A 189 19.06 8.30 -15.34
CA ALA A 189 19.10 9.74 -15.51
C ALA A 189 19.67 10.10 -16.89
N LYS A 190 18.91 10.87 -17.67
CA LYS A 190 19.36 11.44 -18.94
C LYS A 190 20.11 12.74 -18.66
N THR A 191 21.42 12.75 -18.88
CA THR A 191 22.27 13.94 -18.71
C THR A 191 22.90 14.31 -20.05
N THR A 192 23.42 15.54 -20.17
CA THR A 192 24.13 16.00 -21.38
C THR A 192 25.35 15.14 -21.71
N PHE A 193 26.00 14.56 -20.70
CA PHE A 193 27.23 13.78 -20.85
C PHE A 193 26.97 12.28 -21.08
N GLY A 194 25.71 11.85 -21.05
CA GLY A 194 25.32 10.46 -21.20
C GLY A 194 24.27 10.04 -20.16
N ARG A 195 24.25 8.74 -19.84
CA ARG A 195 23.24 8.16 -18.95
C ARG A 195 23.89 7.73 -17.63
N ILE A 196 23.23 8.07 -16.53
CA ILE A 196 23.66 7.64 -15.18
C ILE A 196 22.61 6.68 -14.65
N GLY A 197 23.02 5.44 -14.37
CA GLY A 197 22.15 4.43 -13.78
C GLY A 197 22.06 4.61 -12.27
N VAL A 198 20.84 4.73 -11.75
CA VAL A 198 20.54 4.82 -10.32
C VAL A 198 19.81 3.54 -9.91
N LYS A 199 20.44 2.76 -9.03
CA LYS A 199 19.89 1.54 -8.44
C LYS A 199 19.59 1.78 -6.97
N VAL A 200 18.37 1.48 -6.55
CA VAL A 200 17.93 1.65 -5.17
C VAL A 200 17.40 0.32 -4.64
N TRP A 201 17.84 -0.05 -3.45
CA TRP A 201 17.29 -1.17 -2.67
C TRP A 201 16.73 -0.62 -1.37
N ILE A 202 15.48 -0.92 -1.06
CA ILE A 202 14.84 -0.54 0.20
C ILE A 202 14.38 -1.82 0.90
N TYR A 203 14.86 -2.02 2.12
CA TYR A 203 14.45 -3.14 2.97
C TYR A 203 13.34 -2.68 3.91
N LYS A 204 12.15 -3.30 3.78
CA LYS A 204 10.95 -2.94 4.55
C LYS A 204 10.74 -3.82 5.78
N GLY A 205 11.50 -4.92 5.90
CA GLY A 205 11.36 -5.87 6.99
C GLY A 205 11.32 -7.31 6.50
N ASP A 206 11.22 -8.25 7.44
CA ASP A 206 11.05 -9.66 7.13
C ASP A 206 9.55 -9.98 7.11
N ILE A 207 9.11 -10.71 6.08
CA ILE A 207 7.75 -11.24 5.96
C ILE A 207 7.80 -12.72 6.32
N VAL A 208 7.06 -13.12 7.35
CA VAL A 208 6.90 -14.52 7.78
C VAL A 208 5.43 -14.90 7.53
N GLY A 209 5.18 -15.98 6.78
CA GLY A 209 3.83 -16.44 6.35
C GLY A 209 3.49 -16.16 4.87
N GLY A 210 4.35 -15.44 4.14
CA GLY A 210 4.06 -15.04 2.75
C GLY A 210 2.96 -13.98 2.65
N LYS A 211 3.00 -13.15 1.61
CA LYS A 211 2.00 -12.07 1.43
C LYS A 211 0.57 -12.61 1.28
N ARG A 212 0.42 -13.87 0.85
CA ARG A 212 -0.87 -14.53 0.64
C ARG A 212 -1.60 -14.83 1.95
N GLU A 213 -0.90 -15.29 2.99
CA GLU A 213 -1.50 -15.47 4.32
C GLU A 213 -1.76 -14.13 5.00
N LEU A 214 -0.87 -13.14 4.85
CA LEU A 214 -1.09 -11.78 5.37
C LEU A 214 -2.29 -11.08 4.72
N ALA A 215 -2.52 -11.27 3.42
CA ALA A 215 -3.70 -10.76 2.73
C ALA A 215 -4.98 -11.48 3.17
N ALA A 216 -4.91 -12.79 3.48
CA ALA A 216 -6.01 -13.55 4.05
C ALA A 216 -6.28 -13.22 5.53
N ALA A 217 -5.25 -12.81 6.27
CA ALA A 217 -5.30 -12.41 7.67
C ALA A 217 -5.62 -10.92 7.88
N ALA A 218 -5.62 -10.10 6.83
CA ALA A 218 -6.12 -8.73 6.88
C ALA A 218 -7.63 -8.79 7.21
N PRO A 219 -8.11 -8.09 8.25
CA PRO A 219 -9.48 -8.25 8.72
C PRO A 219 -10.45 -7.74 7.65
N ALA A 220 -11.20 -8.64 7.03
CA ALA A 220 -12.37 -8.36 6.20
C ALA A 220 -13.56 -7.85 7.03
N GLY A 221 -13.31 -7.04 8.07
CA GLY A 221 -14.18 -6.87 9.23
C GLY A 221 -14.33 -5.44 9.74
N ALA A 222 -14.25 -4.43 8.88
CA ALA A 222 -14.53 -3.05 9.26
C ALA A 222 -15.44 -2.35 8.24
N ASP A 223 -16.59 -2.95 7.91
CA ASP A 223 -17.80 -2.22 7.47
C ASP A 223 -19.00 -3.16 7.19
N ARG A 224 -19.33 -4.06 8.12
CA ARG A 224 -20.65 -4.72 8.10
C ARG A 224 -21.45 -4.16 9.26
N PRO A 225 -22.46 -3.28 9.03
CA PRO A 225 -23.36 -2.90 10.10
C PRO A 225 -24.00 -4.17 10.64
N ARG A 226 -23.79 -4.42 11.93
CA ARG A 226 -24.30 -5.56 12.67
C ARG A 226 -25.83 -5.48 12.62
N ARG A 227 -26.44 -6.23 11.71
CA ARG A 227 -27.90 -6.33 11.59
C ARG A 227 -28.42 -6.99 12.87
N GLU A 228 -28.94 -6.18 13.78
CA GLU A 228 -29.62 -6.66 14.98
C GLU A 228 -30.79 -7.57 14.56
N ARG A 229 -30.75 -8.82 15.01
CA ARG A 229 -31.87 -9.75 14.85
C ARG A 229 -32.95 -9.35 15.86
N PRO A 230 -34.20 -9.11 15.45
CA PRO A 230 -35.28 -8.86 16.39
C PRO A 230 -35.53 -10.11 17.23
N SER A 231 -35.53 -9.97 18.54
CA SER A 231 -35.91 -11.00 19.50
C SER A 231 -37.42 -11.27 19.41
N GLY A 232 -37.79 -12.17 18.50
CA GLY A 232 -39.16 -12.68 18.37
C GLY A 232 -39.47 -13.71 19.45
N THR A 233 -40.17 -13.28 20.49
CA THR A 233 -40.87 -14.12 21.47
C THR A 233 -41.78 -15.12 20.75
N ARG A 234 -41.46 -16.41 20.84
CA ARG A 234 -42.39 -17.48 20.43
C ARG A 234 -43.53 -17.56 21.46
N PRO A 235 -44.82 -17.53 21.06
CA PRO A 235 -45.91 -17.82 21.99
C PRO A 235 -45.90 -19.30 22.32
N ARG A 236 -45.87 -19.65 23.62
CA ARG A 236 -46.08 -21.01 24.10
C ARG A 236 -47.55 -21.38 23.90
N ARG A 237 -47.77 -22.43 23.12
CA ARG A 237 -49.03 -23.15 23.02
C ARG A 237 -49.28 -23.92 24.32
N SER A 238 -50.32 -23.57 25.08
CA SER A 238 -50.89 -24.47 26.11
C SER A 238 -52.38 -24.62 25.85
N GLY A 239 -52.79 -25.87 25.60
CA GLY A 239 -54.17 -26.25 25.43
C GLY A 239 -54.89 -26.45 26.78
N ALA A 240 -56.18 -26.15 26.74
CA ALA A 240 -57.32 -26.89 27.27
C ALA A 240 -57.44 -27.19 28.79
N SER A 241 -58.57 -26.69 29.31
CA SER A 241 -59.55 -27.35 30.20
C SER A 241 -59.36 -27.28 31.72
N GLY A 242 -60.04 -26.29 32.31
CA GLY A 242 -61.09 -26.39 33.35
C GLY A 242 -60.89 -27.26 34.60
N THR A 243 -61.14 -26.68 35.79
CA THR A 243 -62.36 -26.89 36.59
C THR A 243 -62.32 -26.10 37.93
N THR A 244 -63.47 -25.50 38.24
CA THR A 244 -64.07 -25.22 39.57
C THR A 244 -63.53 -24.15 40.52
N ALA A 245 -64.53 -23.44 41.07
CA ALA A 245 -64.49 -22.37 42.06
C ALA A 245 -64.45 -22.88 43.51
N THR A 246 -63.88 -22.08 44.41
CA THR A 246 -64.21 -21.85 45.85
C THR A 246 -63.10 -20.95 46.42
N GLY A 247 -63.42 -19.78 46.99
CA GLY A 247 -63.41 -19.51 48.45
C GLY A 247 -61.98 -19.45 49.01
N THR A 248 -61.46 -18.44 49.71
CA THR A 248 -62.02 -17.42 50.61
C THR A 248 -60.92 -16.42 50.95
N ASP A 249 -61.38 -15.25 51.42
CA ASP A 249 -60.67 -14.13 52.02
C ASP A 249 -59.87 -14.51 53.28
N ALA A 250 -58.65 -13.96 53.43
CA ALA A 250 -57.82 -13.81 54.64
C ALA A 250 -56.43 -13.34 54.18
N GLY A 251 -55.82 -12.25 54.63
CA GLY A 251 -55.97 -11.51 55.86
C GLY A 251 -54.57 -11.09 56.29
N ARG A 252 -54.39 -9.76 56.46
CA ARG A 252 -53.58 -9.14 57.51
C ARG A 252 -52.03 -9.23 57.45
N ALA A 253 -51.47 -8.06 57.12
CA ALA A 253 -50.41 -7.32 57.83
C ALA A 253 -49.65 -7.96 59.01
N ALA A 254 -48.32 -7.86 58.96
CA ALA A 254 -47.38 -7.40 60.00
C ALA A 254 -45.96 -7.57 59.42
N GLY A 255 -45.17 -6.50 59.26
CA GLY A 255 -44.21 -6.01 60.26
C GLY A 255 -42.86 -6.71 60.05
N GLY A 256 -41.70 -6.07 59.95
CA GLY A 256 -41.28 -4.69 60.15
C GLY A 256 -39.76 -4.63 59.94
N ASP A 257 -39.26 -3.40 59.73
CA ASP A 257 -37.89 -2.89 59.95
C ASP A 257 -36.67 -3.60 59.30
N GLU A 258 -35.62 -2.93 58.82
CA GLU A 258 -35.00 -1.74 59.42
C GLU A 258 -34.10 -0.98 58.38
N THR A 259 -34.18 0.35 58.44
CA THR A 259 -33.14 1.38 58.22
C THR A 259 -32.48 1.68 56.85
N ALA A 260 -32.83 2.88 56.33
CA ALA A 260 -31.97 3.83 55.60
C ALA A 260 -31.19 4.73 56.63
N PRO A 261 -30.42 5.82 56.31
CA PRO A 261 -30.22 6.52 55.03
C PRO A 261 -28.81 7.13 54.73
N GLU A 262 -28.63 7.54 53.47
CA GLU A 262 -28.15 8.83 52.91
C GLU A 262 -26.97 9.70 53.48
N ALA A 263 -26.12 10.11 52.52
CA ALA A 263 -25.33 11.36 52.35
C ALA A 263 -24.19 11.78 53.29
N ALA A 264 -23.03 12.10 52.69
CA ALA A 264 -22.62 13.49 52.39
C ALA A 264 -21.09 13.61 52.23
N ALA A 265 -20.66 14.35 51.20
CA ALA A 265 -19.33 14.97 51.13
C ALA A 265 -19.20 16.09 52.20
N PRO A 266 -17.98 16.55 52.54
CA PRO A 266 -17.53 17.79 51.91
C PRO A 266 -16.01 17.90 51.66
N ALA A 267 -15.66 18.95 50.91
CA ALA A 267 -14.33 19.49 50.64
C ALA A 267 -13.91 20.54 51.68
N VAL A 268 -12.60 20.68 51.96
CA VAL A 268 -11.84 21.91 52.36
C VAL A 268 -10.34 21.59 52.11
N GLU A 269 -9.58 22.20 51.21
CA GLU A 269 -9.02 23.56 51.09
C GLU A 269 -7.64 23.79 51.77
N ALA A 270 -6.70 24.27 50.95
CA ALA A 270 -5.53 25.14 51.18
C ALA A 270 -4.44 24.81 52.23
N GLN A 271 -3.18 24.83 51.77
CA GLN A 271 -2.18 25.75 52.35
C GLN A 271 -1.02 26.04 51.39
N SER A 272 -0.82 27.33 51.17
CA SER A 272 0.30 28.04 50.56
C SER A 272 1.38 28.40 51.60
N THR A 273 2.65 28.46 51.19
CA THR A 273 3.74 29.32 51.73
C THR A 273 4.97 29.13 50.81
N GLU A 274 5.36 30.14 50.02
CA GLU A 274 6.50 31.08 50.27
C GLU A 274 7.81 30.34 50.58
N SER A 275 8.91 30.48 49.83
CA SER A 275 9.63 31.70 49.43
C SER A 275 10.57 31.41 48.26
#